data_AF-A0A5C0YMV7-F1
#
_entry.id   AF-A0A5C0YMV7-F1
#
_cell.length_a   1.000
_cell.length_b   1.000
_cell.length_c   1.000
_cell.angle_alpha   90.00
_cell.angle_beta   90.00
_cell.angle_gamma   90.00
#
_symmetry.space_group_name_H-M   'P 1'
#
loop_
_entity.id
_entity.type
_entity.pdbx_description
1 polymer ?
#
loop_
_entity_poly.entity_id
_entity_poly.type
_entity_poly.pdbx_seq_one_letter_code
_entity_poly.pdbx_strand_id
1 'polypeptide(L)'
;MQTKLKNHLTGELLTIATCWKLTLVSGEVMGFTDYDEDLNLNNVFYKSSSGFIASSIILNSDLRTDNLEIEGILNSADIKEKDVLSGRYDFANIEIFLVNYKDLSQGIMNLHAGTFGKVTLNSGRFIAEIRGLATKLERSITELYSPVCRAQFCDDRCKADAKKFSRMSTITKVIDERRFEDTNLIESDGYYKHGVFSSATFEVVVKEYKNKVVTLFASPPYQISTGDKYSILAGCDKAFLTCKNKFNNTVNFRGEPYIPVV
;
A
#
# COMPACT_ATOMS: atom_id res chain seq x y z
N MET A 1 -32.77 -1.19 -3.37
CA MET A 1 -32.56 -2.34 -4.28
C MET A 1 -32.82 -1.86 -5.70
N GLN A 2 -31.93 -2.12 -6.64
CA GLN A 2 -32.00 -1.63 -8.02
C GLN A 2 -32.98 -2.44 -8.85
N THR A 3 -34.26 -2.10 -8.73
CA THR A 3 -35.37 -2.85 -9.34
C THR A 3 -35.27 -2.91 -10.86
N LYS A 4 -34.76 -1.84 -11.52
CA LYS A 4 -34.64 -1.77 -12.98
C LYS A 4 -33.63 -2.78 -13.54
N LEU A 5 -32.38 -2.76 -13.03
CA LEU A 5 -31.36 -3.70 -13.47
C LEU A 5 -31.74 -5.15 -13.11
N LYS A 6 -32.35 -5.38 -11.94
CA LYS A 6 -32.86 -6.70 -11.58
C LYS A 6 -33.89 -7.24 -12.57
N ASN A 7 -34.81 -6.39 -13.05
CA ASN A 7 -35.78 -6.77 -14.06
C ASN A 7 -35.09 -7.09 -15.40
N HIS A 8 -34.11 -6.30 -15.81
CA HIS A 8 -33.31 -6.58 -17.02
C HIS A 8 -32.65 -7.96 -16.97
N LEU A 9 -32.08 -8.32 -15.81
CA LEU A 9 -31.44 -9.62 -15.58
C LEU A 9 -32.39 -10.82 -15.67
N THR A 10 -33.71 -10.61 -15.63
CA THR A 10 -34.70 -11.68 -15.83
C THR A 10 -35.10 -11.90 -17.29
N GLY A 11 -34.63 -11.04 -18.21
CA GLY A 11 -34.90 -11.16 -19.64
C GLY A 11 -34.04 -12.23 -20.33
N GLU A 12 -34.42 -12.60 -21.55
CA GLU A 12 -33.69 -13.59 -22.35
C GLU A 12 -32.44 -13.01 -23.03
N LEU A 13 -32.44 -11.70 -23.30
CA LEU A 13 -31.33 -11.00 -23.94
C LEU A 13 -30.73 -9.99 -22.96
N LEU A 14 -29.54 -10.32 -22.46
CA LEU A 14 -28.82 -9.51 -21.49
C LEU A 14 -27.77 -8.64 -22.19
N THR A 15 -27.83 -7.35 -21.91
CA THR A 15 -26.83 -6.36 -22.31
C THR A 15 -26.05 -5.89 -21.10
N ILE A 16 -25.40 -6.83 -20.43
CA ILE A 16 -24.65 -6.56 -19.18
C ILE A 16 -23.16 -6.44 -19.44
N ALA A 17 -22.51 -5.58 -18.66
CA ALA A 17 -21.07 -5.45 -18.60
C ALA A 17 -20.61 -5.43 -17.15
N THR A 18 -19.44 -5.99 -16.89
CA THR A 18 -18.74 -5.89 -15.62
C THR A 18 -17.90 -4.62 -15.62
N CYS A 19 -17.91 -3.92 -14.50
CA CYS A 19 -17.09 -2.75 -14.26
C CYS A 19 -16.26 -2.96 -12.99
N TRP A 20 -15.01 -2.53 -13.05
CA TRP A 20 -14.09 -2.46 -11.92
C TRP A 20 -13.78 -1.00 -11.66
N LYS A 21 -14.00 -0.57 -10.43
CA LYS A 21 -13.61 0.76 -9.97
C LYS A 21 -12.54 0.62 -8.91
N LEU A 22 -11.34 1.10 -9.23
CA LEU A 22 -10.19 1.12 -8.34
C LEU A 22 -10.06 2.53 -7.76
N THR A 23 -9.93 2.64 -6.44
CA THR A 23 -9.66 3.90 -5.74
C THR A 23 -8.37 3.76 -4.96
N LEU A 24 -7.32 4.47 -5.39
CA LEU A 24 -5.99 4.42 -4.77
C LEU A 24 -6.00 5.14 -3.41
N VAL A 25 -5.00 4.85 -2.57
CA VAL A 25 -4.82 5.54 -1.28
C VAL A 25 -4.60 7.05 -1.47
N SER A 26 -4.03 7.45 -2.62
CA SER A 26 -3.91 8.87 -3.02
C SER A 26 -5.24 9.56 -3.29
N GLY A 27 -6.35 8.81 -3.45
CA GLY A 27 -7.67 9.31 -3.83
C GLY A 27 -7.93 9.30 -5.34
N GLU A 28 -6.95 8.93 -6.17
CA GLU A 28 -7.15 8.74 -7.61
C GLU A 28 -8.10 7.58 -7.89
N VAL A 29 -9.04 7.78 -8.82
CA VAL A 29 -10.04 6.79 -9.21
C VAL A 29 -9.78 6.35 -10.65
N MET A 30 -9.72 5.03 -10.86
CA MET A 30 -9.57 4.41 -12.17
C MET A 30 -10.75 3.45 -12.42
N GLY A 31 -11.35 3.52 -13.61
CA GLY A 31 -12.45 2.67 -14.02
C GLY A 31 -12.08 1.79 -15.20
N PHE A 32 -12.50 0.53 -15.17
CA PHE A 32 -12.30 -0.46 -16.24
C PHE A 32 -13.60 -1.22 -16.51
N THR A 33 -13.79 -1.70 -17.74
CA THR A 33 -14.94 -2.53 -18.11
C THR A 33 -14.56 -3.64 -19.09
N ASP A 34 -15.33 -4.73 -19.09
CA ASP A 34 -15.24 -5.80 -20.08
C ASP A 34 -16.09 -5.54 -21.33
N TYR A 35 -16.81 -4.40 -21.34
CA TYR A 35 -17.49 -3.90 -22.52
C TYR A 35 -16.48 -3.45 -23.58
N ASP A 36 -16.86 -3.56 -24.86
CA ASP A 36 -16.01 -3.21 -25.98
C ASP A 36 -15.86 -1.69 -26.20
N GLU A 37 -16.72 -0.88 -25.59
CA GLU A 37 -16.61 0.58 -25.59
C GLU A 37 -16.45 1.17 -24.18
N ASP A 38 -15.90 2.38 -24.12
CA ASP A 38 -15.76 3.09 -22.85
C ASP A 38 -17.14 3.51 -22.30
N LEU A 39 -17.35 3.33 -21.00
CA LEU A 39 -18.58 3.71 -20.32
C LEU A 39 -18.35 4.91 -19.40
N ASN A 40 -19.32 5.83 -19.34
CA ASN A 40 -19.30 6.93 -18.37
C ASN A 40 -20.44 6.76 -17.36
N LEU A 41 -20.09 6.52 -16.11
CA LEU A 41 -21.04 6.26 -15.05
C LEU A 41 -20.64 7.02 -13.79
N ASN A 42 -21.57 7.83 -13.27
CA ASN A 42 -21.37 8.64 -12.05
C ASN A 42 -20.09 9.50 -12.10
N ASN A 43 -19.80 10.11 -13.26
CA ASN A 43 -18.59 10.91 -13.54
C ASN A 43 -17.27 10.13 -13.43
N VAL A 44 -17.32 8.80 -13.47
CA VAL A 44 -16.14 7.94 -13.60
C VAL A 44 -16.14 7.37 -15.01
N PHE A 45 -15.00 7.48 -15.69
CA PHE A 45 -14.78 6.90 -17.01
C PHE A 45 -14.23 5.49 -16.84
N TYR A 46 -14.96 4.51 -17.36
CA TYR A 46 -14.62 3.10 -17.35
C TYR A 46 -14.07 2.74 -18.73
N LYS A 47 -12.77 2.48 -18.78
CA LYS A 47 -12.10 2.18 -20.04
C LYS A 47 -12.33 0.74 -20.46
N SER A 48 -12.60 0.54 -21.75
CA SER A 48 -12.61 -0.74 -22.45
C SER A 48 -11.18 -1.28 -22.69
N SER A 49 -10.15 -0.46 -22.45
CA SER A 49 -8.75 -0.85 -22.65
C SER A 49 -8.39 -2.08 -21.78
N SER A 50 -8.19 -3.19 -22.50
CA SER A 50 -7.79 -4.52 -22.04
C SER A 50 -7.00 -4.54 -20.74
N GLY A 51 -7.57 -5.14 -19.70
CA GLY A 51 -6.76 -5.46 -18.54
C GLY A 51 -7.45 -5.83 -17.26
N PHE A 52 -8.73 -6.20 -17.25
CA PHE A 52 -9.32 -6.88 -16.09
C PHE A 52 -10.11 -8.07 -16.58
N ILE A 53 -9.62 -9.26 -16.24
CA ILE A 53 -10.38 -10.49 -16.30
C ILE A 53 -10.51 -10.91 -14.85
N ALA A 54 -11.72 -10.76 -14.28
CA ALA A 54 -11.96 -11.37 -12.99
C ALA A 54 -11.82 -12.88 -13.16
N SER A 55 -11.01 -13.52 -12.31
CA SER A 55 -11.17 -14.96 -12.10
C SER A 55 -12.57 -15.23 -11.55
N SER A 56 -12.99 -16.49 -11.48
CA SER A 56 -14.28 -16.86 -10.91
C SER A 56 -14.48 -16.21 -9.53
N ILE A 57 -15.52 -15.39 -9.40
CA ILE A 57 -15.89 -14.80 -8.11
C ILE A 57 -16.54 -15.89 -7.25
N ILE A 58 -15.77 -16.45 -6.32
CA ILE A 58 -16.27 -17.41 -5.33
C ILE A 58 -16.62 -16.61 -4.07
N LEU A 59 -17.93 -16.49 -3.80
CA LEU A 59 -18.45 -15.92 -2.56
C LEU A 59 -18.77 -17.07 -1.61
N ASN A 60 -18.14 -17.10 -0.43
CA ASN A 60 -18.51 -18.03 0.61
C ASN A 60 -19.38 -17.33 1.66
N SER A 61 -20.23 -18.11 2.35
CA SER A 61 -21.10 -17.61 3.42
C SER A 61 -20.49 -17.76 4.81
N ASP A 62 -19.24 -18.21 4.90
CA ASP A 62 -18.49 -18.33 6.14
C ASP A 62 -17.62 -17.09 6.40
N LEU A 63 -17.10 -16.95 7.62
CA LEU A 63 -16.21 -15.84 8.00
C LEU A 63 -14.77 -16.06 7.50
N ARG A 64 -14.56 -16.90 6.49
CA ARG A 64 -13.23 -17.09 5.90
C ARG A 64 -12.92 -15.92 4.98
N THR A 65 -11.64 -15.64 4.79
CA THR A 65 -11.23 -14.69 3.74
C THR A 65 -11.63 -15.26 2.40
N ASP A 66 -12.55 -14.58 1.72
CA ASP A 66 -12.77 -14.76 0.29
C ASP A 66 -11.45 -14.38 -0.40
N ASN A 67 -10.69 -15.38 -0.83
CA ASN A 67 -9.48 -15.18 -1.61
C ASN A 67 -9.90 -15.05 -3.07
N LEU A 68 -10.36 -13.87 -3.43
CA LEU A 68 -10.64 -13.55 -4.83
C LEU A 68 -9.36 -13.04 -5.48
N GLU A 69 -8.97 -13.61 -6.61
CA GLU A 69 -7.89 -13.07 -7.42
C GLU A 69 -8.46 -12.33 -8.63
N ILE A 70 -7.94 -11.15 -8.91
CA ILE A 70 -8.18 -10.47 -10.17
C ILE A 70 -6.91 -10.54 -10.99
N GLU A 71 -7.07 -11.00 -12.22
CA GLU A 71 -6.02 -10.91 -13.22
C GLU A 71 -6.25 -9.65 -14.06
N GLY A 72 -5.16 -8.92 -14.29
CA GLY A 72 -5.18 -7.80 -15.19
C GLY A 72 -3.95 -7.69 -16.05
N ILE A 73 -4.05 -6.91 -17.13
CA ILE A 73 -2.97 -6.73 -18.11
C ILE A 73 -2.21 -5.46 -17.77
N LEU A 74 -0.89 -5.56 -17.76
CA LEU A 74 -0.01 -4.40 -17.63
C LEU A 74 0.10 -3.73 -18.99
N ASN A 75 -0.11 -2.41 -19.01
CA ASN A 75 0.05 -1.65 -20.24
C ASN A 75 0.67 -0.27 -19.94
N SER A 76 1.25 0.37 -20.95
CA SER A 76 1.96 1.64 -20.80
C SER A 76 1.04 2.85 -20.63
N ALA A 77 -0.27 2.70 -20.79
CA ALA A 77 -1.25 3.78 -20.71
C ALA A 77 -1.96 3.83 -19.34
N ASP A 78 -2.29 2.68 -18.77
CA ASP A 78 -3.18 2.54 -17.61
C ASP A 78 -2.43 2.00 -16.38
N ILE A 79 -2.18 0.68 -16.32
CA ILE A 79 -1.51 0.03 -15.19
C ILE A 79 -0.09 -0.36 -15.62
N LYS A 80 0.87 0.46 -15.20
CA LYS A 80 2.28 0.30 -15.55
C LYS A 80 2.97 -0.63 -14.56
N GLU A 81 3.83 -1.51 -15.07
CA GLU A 81 4.62 -2.42 -14.22
C GLU A 81 5.41 -1.68 -13.14
N LYS A 82 6.06 -0.56 -13.48
CA LYS A 82 6.79 0.28 -12.53
C LYS A 82 5.91 0.85 -11.40
N ASP A 83 4.63 1.08 -11.67
CA ASP A 83 3.69 1.65 -10.70
C ASP A 83 3.18 0.53 -9.77
N VAL A 84 3.05 -0.70 -10.28
CA VAL A 84 2.78 -1.88 -9.45
C VAL A 84 3.98 -2.17 -8.53
N LEU A 85 5.20 -2.18 -9.08
CA LEU A 85 6.42 -2.43 -8.30
C LEU A 85 6.72 -1.35 -7.26
N SER A 86 6.28 -0.10 -7.49
CA SER A 86 6.43 0.97 -6.51
C SER A 86 5.41 0.92 -5.36
N GLY A 87 4.48 -0.04 -5.38
CA GLY A 87 3.42 -0.16 -4.38
C GLY A 87 2.32 0.90 -4.55
N ARG A 88 2.22 1.57 -5.71
CA ARG A 88 1.22 2.63 -5.95
C ARG A 88 -0.23 2.16 -5.72
N TYR A 89 -0.48 0.88 -6.00
CA TYR A 89 -1.80 0.26 -5.87
C TYR A 89 -1.98 -0.51 -4.55
N ASP A 90 -0.99 -0.50 -3.66
CA ASP A 90 -1.10 -1.16 -2.36
C ASP A 90 -2.26 -0.57 -1.57
N PHE A 91 -3.10 -1.44 -1.03
CA PHE A 91 -4.30 -1.07 -0.29
C PHE A 91 -5.33 -0.26 -1.09
N ALA A 92 -5.27 -0.25 -2.43
CA ALA A 92 -6.30 0.35 -3.25
C ALA A 92 -7.64 -0.38 -3.03
N ASN A 93 -8.72 0.39 -2.89
CA ASN A 93 -10.07 -0.17 -2.79
C ASN A 93 -10.58 -0.54 -4.18
N ILE A 94 -11.20 -1.70 -4.29
CA ILE A 94 -11.84 -2.16 -5.52
C ILE A 94 -13.31 -2.45 -5.30
N GLU A 95 -14.13 -1.95 -6.22
CA GLU A 95 -15.55 -2.25 -6.35
C GLU A 95 -15.76 -2.96 -7.69
N ILE A 96 -16.38 -4.14 -7.67
CA ILE A 96 -16.75 -4.93 -8.86
C ILE A 96 -18.27 -4.97 -8.93
N PHE A 97 -18.84 -4.58 -10.05
CA PHE A 97 -20.29 -4.51 -10.22
C PHE A 97 -20.71 -4.72 -11.67
N LEU A 98 -21.97 -5.11 -11.87
CA LEU A 98 -22.60 -5.19 -13.19
C LEU A 98 -23.40 -3.94 -13.51
N VAL A 99 -23.42 -3.57 -14.78
CA VAL A 99 -24.31 -2.56 -15.35
C VAL A 99 -25.01 -3.08 -16.58
N ASN A 100 -26.12 -2.45 -16.98
CA ASN A 100 -26.62 -2.57 -18.34
C ASN A 100 -25.90 -1.55 -19.22
N TYR A 101 -25.00 -1.99 -20.10
CA TYR A 101 -24.21 -1.07 -20.93
C TYR A 101 -25.08 -0.27 -21.92
N LYS A 102 -26.27 -0.76 -22.28
CA LYS A 102 -27.22 0.00 -23.13
C LYS A 102 -28.01 1.06 -22.37
N ASP A 103 -28.17 0.92 -21.06
CA ASP A 103 -28.95 1.84 -20.23
C ASP A 103 -28.35 1.90 -18.81
N LEU A 104 -27.34 2.76 -18.66
CA LEU A 104 -26.65 2.97 -17.38
C LEU A 104 -27.57 3.57 -16.29
N SER A 105 -28.74 4.10 -16.66
CA SER A 105 -29.72 4.63 -15.69
C SER A 105 -30.38 3.54 -14.83
N GLN A 106 -30.17 2.26 -15.19
CA GLN A 106 -30.71 1.11 -14.46
C GLN A 106 -29.94 0.79 -13.16
N GLY A 107 -28.79 1.41 -12.94
CA GLY A 107 -27.97 1.28 -11.72
C GLY A 107 -26.84 0.25 -11.83
N ILE A 108 -26.23 -0.06 -10.67
CA ILE A 108 -25.07 -0.94 -10.51
C ILE A 108 -25.29 -2.17 -9.60
N MET A 109 -25.30 -3.39 -10.11
CA MET A 109 -25.39 -4.55 -9.23
C MET A 109 -24.01 -4.90 -8.67
N ASN A 110 -23.73 -4.52 -7.43
CA ASN A 110 -22.47 -4.85 -6.75
C ASN A 110 -22.30 -6.38 -6.66
N LEU A 111 -21.18 -6.87 -7.21
CA LEU A 111 -20.78 -8.27 -7.15
C LEU A 111 -19.81 -8.51 -5.99
N HIS A 112 -18.83 -7.63 -5.82
CA HIS A 112 -17.81 -7.76 -4.78
C HIS A 112 -17.19 -6.39 -4.46
N ALA A 113 -16.70 -6.22 -3.24
CA ALA A 113 -15.84 -5.09 -2.88
C ALA A 113 -14.75 -5.54 -1.91
N GLY A 114 -13.59 -4.91 -1.99
CA GLY A 114 -12.47 -5.24 -1.12
C GLY A 114 -11.28 -4.34 -1.33
N THR A 115 -10.12 -4.78 -0.86
CA THR A 115 -8.88 -4.02 -0.93
C THR A 115 -7.80 -4.88 -1.58
N PHE A 116 -6.95 -4.29 -2.42
CA PHE A 116 -5.79 -4.97 -2.99
C PHE A 116 -4.86 -5.45 -1.89
N GLY A 117 -4.58 -6.75 -1.90
CA GLY A 117 -3.61 -7.45 -1.08
C GLY A 117 -2.32 -7.66 -1.85
N LYS A 118 -1.80 -8.89 -1.84
CA LYS A 118 -0.57 -9.20 -2.57
C LYS A 118 -0.80 -9.09 -4.08
N VAL A 119 0.11 -8.41 -4.77
CA VAL A 119 0.15 -8.38 -6.24
C VAL A 119 1.33 -9.21 -6.72
N THR A 120 1.08 -10.11 -7.68
CA THR A 120 2.09 -10.93 -8.34
C THR A 120 2.16 -10.54 -9.81
N LEU A 121 3.37 -10.31 -10.32
CA LEU A 121 3.59 -10.05 -11.74
C LEU A 121 3.90 -11.34 -12.46
N ASN A 122 3.27 -11.56 -13.62
CA ASN A 122 3.49 -12.72 -14.46
C ASN A 122 3.37 -12.35 -15.94
N SER A 123 4.49 -12.38 -16.69
CA SER A 123 4.51 -12.25 -18.15
C SER A 123 3.63 -11.11 -18.73
N GLY A 124 3.79 -9.89 -18.23
CA GLY A 124 3.01 -8.72 -18.70
C GLY A 124 1.59 -8.62 -18.12
N ARG A 125 1.26 -9.44 -17.12
CA ARG A 125 0.02 -9.41 -16.36
C ARG A 125 0.31 -9.23 -14.88
N PHE A 126 -0.68 -8.73 -14.15
CA PHE A 126 -0.67 -8.73 -12.70
C PHE A 126 -1.82 -9.58 -12.18
N ILE A 127 -1.59 -10.27 -11.08
CA ILE A 127 -2.60 -10.99 -10.33
C ILE A 127 -2.67 -10.34 -8.96
N ALA A 128 -3.77 -9.68 -8.66
CA ALA A 128 -4.02 -9.02 -7.39
C ALA A 128 -4.98 -9.86 -6.54
N GLU A 129 -4.53 -10.22 -5.34
CA GLU A 129 -5.40 -10.75 -4.29
C GLU A 129 -6.36 -9.64 -3.84
N ILE A 130 -7.66 -9.90 -3.77
CA ILE A 130 -8.63 -9.04 -3.12
C ILE A 130 -8.87 -9.57 -1.73
N ARG A 131 -8.56 -8.72 -0.75
CA ARG A 131 -8.92 -8.95 0.64
C ARG A 131 -10.34 -8.47 0.87
N GLY A 132 -11.25 -9.41 1.10
CA GLY A 132 -12.64 -9.14 1.47
C GLY A 132 -12.76 -8.43 2.82
N LEU A 133 -13.96 -7.94 3.11
CA LEU A 133 -14.27 -7.18 4.34
C LEU A 133 -13.97 -7.97 5.64
N ALA A 134 -14.09 -9.30 5.59
CA ALA A 134 -13.83 -10.20 6.72
C ALA A 134 -12.38 -10.17 7.21
N THR A 135 -11.41 -9.79 6.36
CA THR A 135 -10.00 -9.62 6.76
C THR A 135 -9.82 -8.66 7.93
N LYS A 136 -10.75 -7.69 8.10
CA LYS A 136 -10.72 -6.78 9.26
C LYS A 136 -10.98 -7.49 10.59
N LEU A 137 -11.67 -8.63 10.56
CA LEU A 137 -12.02 -9.44 11.74
C LEU A 137 -10.88 -10.37 12.17
N GLU A 138 -9.91 -10.66 11.29
CA GLU A 138 -8.74 -11.48 11.63
C GLU A 138 -7.68 -10.73 12.46
N ARG A 139 -7.85 -9.41 12.64
CA ARG A 139 -6.92 -8.60 13.42
C ARG A 139 -7.04 -9.00 14.88
N SER A 140 -5.92 -9.37 15.50
CA SER A 140 -5.85 -9.53 16.95
C SER A 140 -6.25 -8.21 17.61
N ILE A 141 -7.37 -8.22 18.34
CA ILE A 141 -7.89 -7.05 19.04
C ILE A 141 -7.10 -6.81 20.34
N THR A 142 -6.39 -7.82 20.82
CA THR A 142 -5.56 -7.75 22.03
C THR A 142 -4.07 -7.66 21.69
N GLU A 143 -3.33 -6.91 22.50
CA GLU A 143 -1.87 -6.91 22.46
C GLU A 143 -1.31 -8.00 23.37
N LEU A 144 -0.29 -8.69 22.89
CA LEU A 144 0.54 -9.54 23.74
C LEU A 144 1.54 -8.67 24.50
N TYR A 145 1.81 -9.04 25.75
CA TYR A 145 2.89 -8.44 26.51
C TYR A 145 4.24 -8.75 25.84
N SER A 146 5.18 -7.80 25.87
CA SER A 146 6.47 -7.96 25.18
C SER A 146 7.54 -7.06 25.79
N PRO A 147 8.80 -7.52 25.90
CA PRO A 147 9.90 -6.68 26.39
C PRO A 147 10.26 -5.53 25.44
N VAL A 148 9.85 -5.58 24.17
CA VAL A 148 10.10 -4.52 23.18
C VAL A 148 8.90 -3.60 23.02
N CYS A 149 9.15 -2.36 22.59
CA CYS A 149 8.10 -1.37 22.35
C CYS A 149 7.18 -1.80 21.20
N ARG A 150 5.87 -1.78 21.43
CA ARG A 150 4.85 -2.05 20.40
C ARG A 150 4.42 -0.81 19.61
N ALA A 151 4.77 0.40 20.05
CA ALA A 151 4.44 1.62 19.33
C ALA A 151 5.29 1.77 18.07
N GLN A 152 4.72 2.35 17.01
CA GLN A 152 5.51 2.85 15.90
C GLN A 152 6.24 4.13 16.31
N PHE A 153 7.48 4.31 15.85
CA PHE A 153 8.26 5.45 16.28
C PHE A 153 7.60 6.74 15.78
N CYS A 154 7.40 7.71 16.68
CA CYS A 154 6.70 8.97 16.43
C CYS A 154 5.20 8.86 16.08
N ASP A 155 4.54 7.72 16.33
CA ASP A 155 3.09 7.60 16.25
C ASP A 155 2.37 8.22 17.48
N ASP A 156 1.04 8.21 17.49
CA ASP A 156 0.23 8.76 18.58
C ASP A 156 0.45 8.07 19.95
N ARG A 157 0.93 6.82 19.94
CA ARG A 157 1.21 6.06 21.15
C ARG A 157 2.58 6.39 21.71
N CYS A 158 3.56 6.60 20.83
CA CYS A 158 4.93 6.97 21.11
C CYS A 158 5.06 8.46 21.45
N LYS A 159 4.33 9.34 20.77
CA LYS A 159 4.31 10.80 20.97
C LYS A 159 5.67 11.50 20.82
N ALA A 160 6.70 10.80 20.36
CA ALA A 160 7.97 11.43 20.00
C ALA A 160 7.74 12.35 18.80
N ASP A 161 8.29 13.56 18.84
CA ASP A 161 8.18 14.50 17.73
C ASP A 161 9.09 14.07 16.58
N ALA A 162 8.47 13.60 15.48
CA ALA A 162 9.19 13.20 14.27
C ALA A 162 10.10 14.33 13.75
N LYS A 163 9.69 15.59 13.85
CA LYS A 163 10.48 16.74 13.35
C LYS A 163 11.80 16.88 14.10
N LYS A 164 11.81 16.60 15.40
CA LYS A 164 13.01 16.65 16.24
C LYS A 164 14.03 15.57 15.87
N PHE A 165 13.56 14.43 15.37
CA PHE A 165 14.39 13.28 15.05
C PHE A 165 14.56 13.05 13.54
N SER A 166 14.00 13.93 12.71
CA SER A 166 14.17 13.95 11.26
C SER A 166 15.21 14.99 10.86
N ARG A 167 15.97 14.69 9.79
CA ARG A 167 16.87 15.64 9.14
C ARG A 167 16.55 15.69 7.66
N MET A 168 16.41 16.89 7.11
CA MET A 168 16.41 17.09 5.66
C MET A 168 17.85 17.28 5.19
N SER A 169 18.22 16.63 4.09
CA SER A 169 19.57 16.73 3.52
C SER A 169 19.56 16.40 2.03
N THR A 170 20.75 16.38 1.43
CA THR A 170 20.96 16.07 0.01
C THR A 170 22.02 15.00 -0.16
N ILE A 171 21.80 14.06 -1.08
CA ILE A 171 22.76 13.01 -1.39
C ILE A 171 24.03 13.63 -1.98
N THR A 172 25.19 13.41 -1.34
CA THR A 172 26.47 13.97 -1.82
C THR A 172 27.16 13.07 -2.83
N LYS A 173 26.96 11.74 -2.73
CA LYS A 173 27.48 10.78 -3.69
C LYS A 173 26.69 9.48 -3.67
N VAL A 174 26.29 8.99 -4.83
CA VAL A 174 25.71 7.63 -4.98
C VAL A 174 26.85 6.61 -5.10
N ILE A 175 26.75 5.52 -4.33
CA ILE A 175 27.73 4.41 -4.35
C ILE A 175 27.19 3.28 -5.22
N ASP A 176 25.95 2.87 -4.97
CA ASP A 176 25.20 1.89 -5.76
C ASP A 176 23.69 2.10 -5.58
N GLU A 177 22.88 1.18 -6.11
CA GLU A 177 21.41 1.22 -6.06
C GLU A 177 20.81 1.37 -4.66
N ARG A 178 21.52 0.98 -3.61
CA ARG A 178 21.01 0.96 -2.22
C ARG A 178 21.87 1.75 -1.25
N ARG A 179 23.02 2.26 -1.69
CA ARG A 179 23.98 2.94 -0.85
C ARG A 179 24.33 4.29 -1.42
N PHE A 180 24.29 5.28 -0.55
CA PHE A 180 24.74 6.62 -0.85
C PHE A 180 25.47 7.22 0.35
N GLU A 181 26.34 8.16 0.07
CA GLU A 181 27.03 8.98 1.04
C GLU A 181 26.33 10.34 1.16
N ASP A 182 26.25 10.83 2.39
CA ASP A 182 25.90 12.21 2.69
C ASP A 182 26.81 12.74 3.80
N THR A 183 27.77 13.57 3.38
CA THR A 183 28.76 14.18 4.29
C THR A 183 28.17 15.24 5.22
N ASN A 184 26.92 15.68 4.99
CA ASN A 184 26.23 16.66 5.84
C ASN A 184 25.51 16.02 7.03
N LEU A 185 25.39 14.68 7.06
CA LEU A 185 24.89 13.99 8.24
C LEU A 185 25.96 14.07 9.35
N ILE A 186 25.59 14.49 10.55
CA ILE A 186 26.55 14.72 11.66
C ILE A 186 26.47 13.64 12.74
N GLU A 187 25.40 12.86 12.73
CA GLU A 187 25.10 11.87 13.73
C GLU A 187 26.11 10.71 13.69
N SER A 188 26.20 9.97 14.80
CA SER A 188 27.12 8.85 14.95
C SER A 188 26.67 7.61 14.16
N ASP A 189 27.61 6.69 13.96
CA ASP A 189 27.32 5.40 13.35
C ASP A 189 26.16 4.68 14.06
N GLY A 190 25.28 4.08 13.27
CA GLY A 190 24.08 3.39 13.74
C GLY A 190 22.90 4.30 14.08
N TYR A 191 23.05 5.63 14.10
CA TYR A 191 21.95 6.54 14.47
C TYR A 191 20.71 6.39 13.58
N TYR A 192 20.88 6.14 12.29
CA TYR A 192 19.75 5.96 11.37
C TYR A 192 19.34 4.51 11.16
N LYS A 193 19.99 3.52 11.80
CA LYS A 193 19.65 2.09 11.63
C LYS A 193 18.23 1.79 12.12
N HIS A 194 17.40 1.16 11.28
CA HIS A 194 15.93 1.00 11.48
C HIS A 194 15.14 2.31 11.40
N GLY A 195 15.75 3.36 10.86
CA GLY A 195 15.09 4.62 10.53
C GLY A 195 14.41 4.55 9.17
N VAL A 196 13.86 5.67 8.75
CA VAL A 196 13.15 5.80 7.47
C VAL A 196 13.86 6.86 6.65
N PHE A 197 14.25 6.51 5.43
CA PHE A 197 14.61 7.44 4.37
C PHE A 197 13.34 7.75 3.58
N SER A 198 13.03 9.02 3.41
CA SER A 198 11.86 9.51 2.66
C SER A 198 12.33 10.46 1.56
N SER A 199 12.07 10.10 0.31
CA SER A 199 12.19 11.02 -0.82
C SER A 199 10.87 11.76 -1.04
N ALA A 200 10.74 12.50 -2.15
CA ALA A 200 9.47 13.08 -2.55
C ALA A 200 8.42 12.04 -2.99
N THR A 201 8.85 10.81 -3.32
CA THR A 201 7.98 9.82 -3.99
C THR A 201 7.93 8.46 -3.32
N PHE A 202 8.87 8.13 -2.43
CA PHE A 202 8.92 6.83 -1.78
C PHE A 202 9.63 6.88 -0.43
N GLU A 203 9.40 5.86 0.40
CA GLU A 203 10.10 5.66 1.66
C GLU A 203 10.78 4.29 1.69
N VAL A 204 11.96 4.20 2.31
CA VAL A 204 12.67 2.94 2.50
C VAL A 204 13.30 2.90 3.90
N VAL A 205 13.26 1.74 4.53
CA VAL A 205 13.92 1.52 5.82
C VAL A 205 15.44 1.56 5.64
N VAL A 206 16.11 2.28 6.53
CA VAL A 206 17.57 2.31 6.60
C VAL A 206 18.07 1.04 7.29
N LYS A 207 18.82 0.22 6.55
CA LYS A 207 19.45 -1.01 7.05
C LYS A 207 20.66 -0.71 7.93
N GLU A 208 21.48 0.26 7.51
CA GLU A 208 22.72 0.63 8.21
C GLU A 208 23.06 2.09 7.92
N TYR A 209 23.70 2.73 8.89
CA TYR A 209 24.35 4.02 8.71
C TYR A 209 25.74 3.96 9.35
N LYS A 210 26.79 4.15 8.55
CA LYS A 210 28.18 4.04 9.02
C LYS A 210 29.10 4.89 8.16
N ASN A 211 30.04 5.62 8.76
CA ASN A 211 31.01 6.45 8.03
C ASN A 211 30.33 7.37 7.00
N LYS A 212 29.22 8.01 7.37
CA LYS A 212 28.42 8.90 6.50
C LYS A 212 27.75 8.22 5.30
N VAL A 213 27.79 6.89 5.22
CA VAL A 213 27.09 6.09 4.22
C VAL A 213 25.79 5.55 4.80
N VAL A 214 24.69 5.80 4.09
CA VAL A 214 23.37 5.23 4.36
C VAL A 214 23.18 4.02 3.45
N THR A 215 22.84 2.88 4.03
CA THR A 215 22.45 1.66 3.28
C THR A 215 20.97 1.40 3.48
N LEU A 216 20.23 1.35 2.38
CA LEU A 216 18.80 1.04 2.35
C LEU A 216 18.57 -0.49 2.41
N PHE A 217 17.46 -0.89 3.04
CA PHE A 217 17.12 -2.30 3.22
C PHE A 217 16.67 -2.96 1.91
N ALA A 218 15.78 -2.29 1.18
CA ALA A 218 15.33 -2.67 -0.15
C ALA A 218 15.91 -1.71 -1.20
N SER A 219 16.00 -2.16 -2.45
CA SER A 219 16.32 -1.26 -3.56
C SER A 219 15.15 -0.30 -3.77
N PRO A 220 15.40 1.01 -3.89
CA PRO A 220 14.35 2.00 -4.06
C PRO A 220 13.65 1.79 -5.42
N PRO A 221 12.33 2.09 -5.52
CA PRO A 221 11.58 1.90 -6.77
C PRO A 221 12.02 2.85 -7.89
N TYR A 222 12.69 3.94 -7.53
CA TYR A 222 13.30 4.89 -8.47
C TYR A 222 14.77 5.09 -8.11
N GLN A 223 15.59 5.28 -9.14
CA GLN A 223 17.03 5.47 -8.97
C GLN A 223 17.32 6.77 -8.21
N ILE A 224 18.14 6.66 -7.16
CA ILE A 224 18.68 7.82 -6.42
C ILE A 224 19.85 8.44 -7.18
N SER A 225 19.94 9.77 -7.14
CA SER A 225 20.96 10.58 -7.81
C SER A 225 21.65 11.54 -6.85
N THR A 226 22.90 11.89 -7.15
CA THR A 226 23.62 12.95 -6.42
C THR A 226 22.86 14.27 -6.56
N GLY A 227 22.65 14.97 -5.44
CA GLY A 227 21.87 16.21 -5.37
C GLY A 227 20.41 16.02 -4.99
N ASP A 228 19.90 14.78 -4.96
CA ASP A 228 18.52 14.51 -4.55
C ASP A 228 18.30 14.93 -3.09
N LYS A 229 17.20 15.66 -2.87
CA LYS A 229 16.73 16.05 -1.54
C LYS A 229 15.95 14.91 -0.90
N TYR A 230 16.19 14.67 0.38
CA TYR A 230 15.49 13.66 1.15
C TYR A 230 15.32 14.09 2.60
N SER A 231 14.41 13.41 3.31
CA SER A 231 14.30 13.43 4.76
C SER A 231 14.74 12.08 5.32
N ILE A 232 15.41 12.07 6.46
CA ILE A 232 15.78 10.83 7.16
C ILE A 232 15.40 10.92 8.62
N LEU A 233 14.62 9.94 9.07
CA LEU A 233 14.17 9.80 10.44
C LEU A 233 15.12 8.89 11.23
N ALA A 234 15.45 9.28 12.46
CA ALA A 234 16.26 8.47 13.37
C ALA A 234 15.67 7.07 13.56
N GLY A 235 16.55 6.07 13.68
CA GLY A 235 16.13 4.69 13.82
C GLY A 235 15.74 4.29 15.23
N CYS A 236 14.66 3.52 15.37
CA CYS A 236 14.16 2.99 16.63
C CYS A 236 14.15 1.46 16.59
N ASP A 237 15.02 0.84 17.38
CA ASP A 237 15.16 -0.61 17.53
C ASP A 237 14.12 -1.23 18.48
N LYS A 238 13.16 -0.41 18.94
CA LYS A 238 12.12 -0.77 19.92
C LYS A 238 12.64 -1.16 21.30
N ALA A 239 13.94 -1.01 21.58
CA ALA A 239 14.52 -1.34 22.88
C ALA A 239 14.30 -0.22 23.90
N PHE A 240 14.10 -0.60 25.16
CA PHE A 240 13.88 0.36 26.26
C PHE A 240 15.09 1.28 26.47
N LEU A 241 16.31 0.74 26.40
CA LEU A 241 17.54 1.53 26.57
C LEU A 241 17.70 2.58 25.46
N THR A 242 17.37 2.25 24.22
CA THR A 242 17.38 3.21 23.11
C THR A 242 16.30 4.28 23.32
N CYS A 243 15.10 3.88 23.74
CA CYS A 243 14.02 4.82 24.08
C CYS A 243 14.42 5.82 25.17
N LYS A 244 15.16 5.35 26.19
CA LYS A 244 15.70 6.18 27.27
C LYS A 244 16.84 7.08 26.80
N ASN A 245 17.89 6.50 26.22
CA ASN A 245 19.15 7.18 26.01
C ASN A 245 19.13 8.07 24.76
N LYS A 246 18.48 7.62 23.68
CA LYS A 246 18.45 8.33 22.40
C LYS A 246 17.28 9.30 22.29
N PHE A 247 16.12 8.91 22.81
CA PHE A 247 14.87 9.66 22.61
C PHE A 247 14.32 10.33 23.87
N ASN A 248 14.79 9.93 25.06
CA ASN A 248 14.27 10.37 26.36
C ASN A 248 12.74 10.29 26.46
N ASN A 249 12.16 9.17 26.00
CA ASN A 249 10.72 9.02 25.81
C ASN A 249 10.13 7.76 26.48
N THR A 250 10.73 7.33 27.60
CA THR A 250 10.31 6.11 28.32
C THR A 250 8.88 6.19 28.84
N VAL A 251 8.36 7.39 29.14
CA VAL A 251 6.98 7.61 29.59
C VAL A 251 5.93 7.14 28.57
N ASN A 252 6.29 7.12 27.28
CA ASN A 252 5.43 6.64 26.20
C ASN A 252 5.87 5.28 25.64
N PHE A 253 6.77 4.57 26.33
CA PHE A 253 7.16 3.22 25.95
C PHE A 253 5.96 2.27 26.08
N ARG A 254 5.67 1.50 25.03
CA ARG A 254 4.52 0.58 24.95
C ARG A 254 4.98 -0.89 24.97
N GLY A 255 5.87 -1.20 25.89
CA GLY A 255 6.34 -2.55 26.17
C GLY A 255 6.59 -2.71 27.67
N GLU A 256 6.86 -3.92 28.09
CA GLU A 256 7.10 -4.29 29.47
C GLU A 256 8.55 -4.78 29.62
N PRO A 257 9.53 -3.88 29.79
CA PRO A 257 10.96 -4.18 29.62
C PRO A 257 11.53 -5.14 30.67
N TYR A 258 10.77 -5.44 31.73
CA TYR A 258 11.17 -6.29 32.84
C TYR A 258 10.42 -7.62 32.89
N ILE A 259 9.65 -7.97 31.86
CA ILE A 259 9.04 -9.30 31.78
C ILE A 259 10.16 -10.35 31.75
N PRO A 260 10.08 -11.39 32.59
CA PRO A 260 11.00 -12.52 32.49
C PRO A 260 10.84 -13.17 31.12
N VAL A 261 11.88 -13.06 30.29
CA VAL A 261 12.00 -13.86 29.07
C VAL A 261 12.45 -15.25 29.49
N VAL A 262 11.61 -16.25 29.22
CA VAL A 262 11.96 -17.67 29.34
C VAL A 262 12.74 -18.10 28.11
#